data_AF-A0A0L8AL84-F1
#
_entry.id   AF-A0A0L8AL84-F1
#
_cell.length_a   1.000
_cell.length_b   1.000
_cell.length_c   1.000
_cell.angle_alpha   90.00
_cell.angle_beta   90.00
_cell.angle_gamma   90.00
#
_symmetry.space_group_name_H-M   'P 1'
#
loop_
_entity.id
_entity.type
_entity.pdbx_description
1 polymer ?
#
loop_
_entity_poly.entity_id
_entity_poly.type
_entity_poly.pdbx_seq_one_letter_code
_entity_poly.pdbx_strand_id
1 'polypeptide(L)'
;MPKRKAILISSSSNGRKAIYVDVENAAQILAFLGSKQSYLNKFEIVKDLILERNMPPRDLYDKEDFEKGCEHITAIKLAKGKDNPRIYCQQYTHAEKKVFVIIACELLEKKKSEGLTNKEKQLIRKVAKYDYELED
;
A
#
# COMPACT_ATOMS: atom_id res chain seq x y z
N MET A 1 14.53 -13.72 -4.40
CA MET A 1 14.94 -12.34 -4.71
C MET A 1 15.69 -11.81 -3.50
N PRO A 2 16.67 -10.91 -3.66
CA PRO A 2 17.24 -10.22 -2.49
C PRO A 2 16.11 -9.50 -1.74
N LYS A 3 16.24 -9.40 -0.41
CA LYS A 3 15.30 -8.62 0.40
C LYS A 3 15.39 -7.16 -0.01
N ARG A 4 14.22 -6.53 -0.13
CA ARG A 4 14.07 -5.09 -0.36
C ARG A 4 14.05 -4.38 0.99
N LYS A 5 14.35 -3.09 1.01
CA LYS A 5 14.23 -2.29 2.23
C LYS A 5 12.91 -1.54 2.24
N ALA A 6 12.29 -1.42 3.40
CA ALA A 6 11.12 -0.58 3.60
C ALA A 6 11.35 0.35 4.80
N ILE A 7 11.09 1.64 4.60
CA ILE A 7 11.28 2.69 5.61
C ILE A 7 9.96 3.09 6.26
N LEU A 8 9.99 3.32 7.56
CA LEU A 8 8.80 3.68 8.34
C LEU A 8 8.23 5.04 7.88
N ILE A 9 6.92 5.07 7.59
CA ILE A 9 6.16 6.31 7.39
C ILE A 9 5.50 6.73 8.70
N SER A 10 4.83 5.78 9.37
CA SER A 10 4.08 6.05 10.60
C SER A 10 3.72 4.76 11.31
N SER A 11 3.74 4.79 12.63
CA SER A 11 3.22 3.73 13.50
C SER A 11 1.89 4.15 14.13
N SER A 12 1.10 3.18 14.57
CA SER A 12 -0.07 3.46 15.39
C SER A 12 0.32 3.90 16.80
N SER A 13 -0.56 4.65 17.47
CA SER A 13 -0.38 5.12 18.84
C SER A 13 -0.05 4.00 19.84
N ASN A 14 -0.63 2.81 19.63
CA ASN A 14 -0.41 1.61 20.45
C ASN A 14 0.74 0.72 19.98
N GLY A 15 1.48 1.11 18.93
CA GLY A 15 2.61 0.37 18.37
C GLY A 15 2.27 -0.95 17.68
N ARG A 16 0.98 -1.31 17.55
CA ARG A 16 0.57 -2.61 16.97
C ARG A 16 0.54 -2.62 15.45
N LYS A 17 0.59 -1.45 14.82
CA LYS A 17 0.57 -1.29 13.36
C LYS A 17 1.60 -0.31 12.90
N ALA A 18 2.09 -0.50 11.68
CA ALA A 18 2.97 0.46 11.04
C ALA A 18 2.81 0.43 9.52
N ILE A 19 2.89 1.61 8.91
CA ILE A 19 2.94 1.80 7.47
C ILE A 19 4.39 2.13 7.09
N TYR A 20 4.90 1.42 6.10
CA TYR A 20 6.21 1.64 5.50
C TYR A 20 6.05 1.94 4.01
N VAL A 21 7.14 2.36 3.38
CA VAL A 21 7.25 2.45 1.92
C VAL A 21 8.51 1.73 1.44
N ASP A 22 8.36 1.01 0.33
CA ASP A 22 9.47 0.38 -0.38
C ASP A 22 10.51 1.42 -0.80
N VAL A 23 11.77 1.23 -0.41
CA VAL A 23 12.84 2.21 -0.64
C VAL A 23 13.07 2.49 -2.12
N GLU A 24 13.01 1.48 -2.98
CA GLU A 24 13.28 1.68 -4.41
C GLU A 24 12.16 2.50 -5.09
N ASN A 25 10.93 2.35 -4.62
CA ASN A 25 9.77 3.07 -5.16
C ASN A 25 9.36 4.30 -4.33
N ALA A 26 10.01 4.55 -3.19
CA ALA A 26 9.65 5.61 -2.25
C ALA A 26 9.65 6.99 -2.90
N ALA A 27 10.71 7.33 -3.65
CA ALA A 27 10.82 8.62 -4.31
C ALA A 27 9.63 8.90 -5.24
N GLN A 28 9.24 7.90 -6.05
CA GLN A 28 8.10 8.04 -6.96
C GLN A 28 6.77 8.13 -6.20
N ILE A 29 6.55 7.27 -5.21
CA ILE A 29 5.31 7.23 -4.42
C ILE A 29 5.12 8.55 -3.66
N LEU A 30 6.15 9.01 -2.95
CA LEU A 30 6.09 10.24 -2.16
C LEU A 30 5.94 11.48 -3.04
N ALA A 31 6.65 11.55 -4.17
CA ALA A 31 6.48 12.63 -5.14
C ALA A 31 5.06 12.65 -5.72
N PHE A 32 4.48 11.49 -6.02
CA PHE A 32 3.11 11.39 -6.51
C PHE A 32 2.08 11.84 -5.46
N LEU A 33 2.25 11.41 -4.21
CA LEU A 33 1.39 11.84 -3.09
C LEU A 33 1.48 13.36 -2.88
N GLY A 34 2.68 13.94 -3.00
CA GLY A 34 2.91 15.38 -2.89
C GLY A 34 2.48 16.18 -4.13
N SER A 35 2.23 15.54 -5.28
CA SER A 35 1.89 16.23 -6.53
C SER A 35 0.54 16.95 -6.49
N LYS A 36 -0.39 16.49 -5.64
CA LYS A 36 -1.71 17.12 -5.43
C LYS A 36 -2.08 17.04 -3.95
N GLN A 37 -2.48 18.17 -3.37
CA GLN A 37 -2.92 18.23 -1.96
C GLN A 37 -4.05 17.24 -1.65
N SER A 38 -4.93 16.97 -2.61
CA SER A 38 -6.02 16.00 -2.44
C SER A 38 -5.55 14.55 -2.30
N TYR A 39 -4.43 14.17 -2.94
CA TYR A 39 -3.84 12.83 -2.80
C TYR A 39 -3.16 12.68 -1.44
N LEU A 40 -2.37 13.68 -1.03
CA LEU A 40 -1.77 13.70 0.30
C LEU A 40 -2.84 13.62 1.40
N ASN A 41 -3.88 14.46 1.34
CA ASN A 41 -4.97 14.44 2.30
C ASN A 41 -5.70 13.09 2.33
N LYS A 42 -5.89 12.47 1.15
CA LYS A 42 -6.53 11.15 1.08
C LYS A 42 -5.66 10.07 1.73
N PHE A 43 -4.36 10.08 1.46
CA PHE A 43 -3.41 9.16 2.05
C PHE A 43 -3.38 9.29 3.58
N GLU A 44 -3.35 10.52 4.10
CA GLU A 44 -3.41 10.79 5.55
C GLU A 44 -4.69 10.25 6.19
N ILE A 45 -5.84 10.41 5.54
CA ILE A 45 -7.11 9.82 6.01
C ILE A 45 -7.01 8.29 6.03
N VAL A 46 -6.51 7.66 4.96
CA VAL A 46 -6.39 6.19 4.91
C VAL A 46 -5.42 5.68 5.98
N LYS A 47 -4.31 6.40 6.21
CA LYS A 47 -3.35 6.11 7.26
C LYS A 47 -4.02 6.12 8.64
N ASP A 48 -4.79 7.17 8.98
CA ASP A 48 -5.53 7.24 10.25
C ASP A 48 -6.52 6.07 10.41
N LEU A 49 -7.31 5.79 9.36
CA LEU A 49 -8.30 4.71 9.38
C LEU A 49 -7.67 3.33 9.59
N ILE A 50 -6.49 3.11 8.99
CA ILE A 50 -5.72 1.88 9.13
C ILE A 50 -5.09 1.79 10.52
N LEU A 51 -4.32 2.80 10.93
CA LEU A 51 -3.46 2.75 12.12
C LEU A 51 -4.28 2.83 13.40
N GLU A 52 -5.25 3.74 13.45
CA GLU A 52 -5.95 4.07 14.70
C GLU A 52 -7.34 3.44 14.77
N ARG A 53 -8.08 3.44 13.66
CA ARG A 53 -9.51 3.05 13.68
C ARG A 53 -9.79 1.60 13.34
N ASN A 54 -8.85 0.92 12.66
CA ASN A 54 -9.01 -0.46 12.19
C ASN A 54 -10.25 -0.71 11.31
N MET A 55 -10.76 0.33 10.64
CA MET A 55 -11.98 0.25 9.83
C MET A 55 -11.85 1.05 8.53
N PRO A 56 -10.82 0.81 7.70
CA PRO A 56 -10.76 1.48 6.42
C PRO A 56 -11.86 0.93 5.50
N PRO A 57 -12.73 1.78 4.91
CA PRO A 57 -13.75 1.31 3.99
C PRO A 57 -13.11 0.83 2.69
N ARG A 58 -13.74 -0.16 2.05
CA ARG A 58 -13.22 -0.82 0.83
C ARG A 58 -13.03 0.12 -0.35
N ASP A 59 -13.70 1.26 -0.37
CA ASP A 59 -13.52 2.26 -1.41
C ASP A 59 -12.23 3.08 -1.25
N LEU A 60 -11.56 2.96 -0.11
CA LEU A 60 -10.29 3.62 0.21
C LEU A 60 -9.12 2.66 0.36
N TYR A 61 -9.35 1.47 0.91
CA TYR A 61 -8.34 0.43 1.09
C TYR A 61 -8.99 -0.94 1.01
N ASP A 62 -8.54 -1.78 0.09
CA ASP A 62 -9.20 -3.04 -0.23
C ASP A 62 -8.21 -4.12 -0.61
N LYS A 63 -8.64 -5.39 -0.52
CA LYS A 63 -7.83 -6.52 -0.98
C LYS A 63 -7.82 -6.61 -2.50
N GLU A 64 -6.70 -7.08 -3.03
CA GLU A 64 -6.49 -7.38 -4.45
C GLU A 64 -6.27 -8.90 -4.62
N ASP A 65 -7.11 -9.70 -3.96
CA ASP A 65 -7.04 -11.16 -3.82
C ASP A 65 -7.70 -11.93 -4.98
N PHE A 66 -7.39 -11.50 -6.22
CA PHE A 66 -8.01 -12.07 -7.41
C PHE A 66 -7.55 -13.51 -7.73
N GLU A 67 -6.47 -13.99 -7.10
CA GLU A 67 -5.96 -15.35 -7.24
C GLU A 67 -5.13 -15.79 -6.01
N LYS A 68 -4.83 -17.09 -5.96
CA LYS A 68 -4.01 -17.69 -4.90
C LYS A 68 -2.60 -17.07 -4.87
N GLY A 69 -2.16 -16.67 -3.67
CA GLY A 69 -0.86 -16.02 -3.44
C GLY A 69 -0.91 -14.49 -3.50
N CYS A 70 -2.09 -13.88 -3.66
CA CYS A 70 -2.30 -12.42 -3.62
C CYS A 70 -3.18 -11.97 -2.44
N GLU A 71 -3.49 -12.86 -1.49
CA GLU A 71 -4.42 -12.61 -0.37
C GLU A 71 -3.92 -11.56 0.63
N HIS A 72 -2.60 -11.34 0.65
CA HIS A 72 -1.89 -10.35 1.45
C HIS A 72 -1.65 -9.04 0.69
N ILE A 73 -2.22 -8.88 -0.51
CA ILE A 73 -2.10 -7.66 -1.30
C ILE A 73 -3.34 -6.80 -1.15
N THR A 74 -3.09 -5.50 -0.98
CA THR A 74 -4.12 -4.49 -0.87
C THR A 74 -3.80 -3.29 -1.76
N ALA A 75 -4.76 -2.39 -1.93
CA ALA A 75 -4.55 -1.14 -2.63
C ALA A 75 -5.15 0.04 -1.89
N ILE A 76 -4.34 1.09 -1.66
CA ILE A 76 -4.83 2.42 -1.26
C ILE A 76 -5.39 3.11 -2.51
N LYS A 77 -6.64 3.56 -2.43
CA LYS A 77 -7.39 4.20 -3.52
C LYS A 77 -7.44 5.72 -3.28
N LEU A 78 -6.62 6.49 -4.01
CA LEU A 78 -6.41 7.91 -3.75
C LEU A 78 -7.50 8.82 -4.35
N ALA A 79 -8.19 8.37 -5.38
CA ALA A 79 -9.30 9.09 -5.99
C ALA A 79 -10.26 8.12 -6.70
N LYS A 80 -11.47 8.59 -7.01
CA LYS A 80 -12.45 7.90 -7.85
C LYS A 80 -12.53 8.59 -9.22
N GLY A 81 -13.09 7.92 -10.22
CA GLY A 81 -13.32 8.50 -11.55
C GLY A 81 -12.11 8.42 -12.47
N LYS A 82 -11.84 9.50 -13.23
CA LYS A 82 -10.96 9.48 -14.41
C LYS A 82 -9.48 9.22 -14.09
N ASP A 83 -9.00 9.63 -12.92
CA ASP A 83 -7.60 9.45 -12.52
C ASP A 83 -7.38 8.13 -11.77
N ASN A 84 -8.24 7.79 -10.80
CA ASN A 84 -8.24 6.53 -10.04
C ASN A 84 -6.83 5.94 -9.76
N PRO A 85 -5.93 6.68 -9.08
CA PRO A 85 -4.61 6.17 -8.74
C PRO A 85 -4.70 5.14 -7.62
N ARG A 86 -3.82 4.14 -7.68
CA ARG A 86 -3.67 3.10 -6.66
C ARG A 86 -2.23 3.01 -6.20
N ILE A 87 -2.05 2.83 -4.90
CA ILE A 87 -0.78 2.36 -4.33
C ILE A 87 -1.01 0.92 -3.90
N TYR A 88 -0.37 -0.03 -4.55
CA TYR A 88 -0.42 -1.43 -4.17
C TYR A 88 0.48 -1.69 -2.97
N CYS A 89 -0.05 -2.41 -2.00
CA CYS A 89 0.60 -2.66 -0.73
C CYS A 89 0.69 -4.16 -0.45
N GLN A 90 1.74 -4.57 0.28
CA GLN A 90 1.74 -5.84 1.01
C GLN A 90 1.32 -5.61 2.46
N GLN A 91 0.56 -6.54 3.04
CA GLN A 91 0.26 -6.54 4.46
C GLN A 91 0.58 -7.88 5.12
N TYR A 92 1.23 -7.85 6.28
CA TYR A 92 1.55 -9.07 7.06
C TYR A 92 1.85 -8.73 8.52
N THR A 93 1.80 -9.73 9.40
CA THR A 93 2.26 -9.58 10.78
C THR A 93 3.75 -9.89 10.84
N HIS A 94 4.58 -8.92 11.23
CA HIS A 94 6.00 -9.16 11.45
C HIS A 94 6.19 -10.04 12.69
N ALA A 95 6.71 -11.26 12.50
CA ALA A 95 6.71 -12.30 13.53
C ALA A 95 7.39 -11.87 14.84
N GLU A 96 8.56 -11.22 14.75
CA GLU A 96 9.35 -10.81 15.92
C GLU A 96 8.73 -9.65 16.69
N LYS A 97 8.40 -8.56 15.99
CA LYS A 97 7.82 -7.34 16.57
C LYS A 97 6.32 -7.51 16.92
N LYS A 98 5.64 -8.54 16.39
CA LYS A 98 4.18 -8.74 16.46
C LYS A 98 3.37 -7.53 15.99
N VAL A 99 3.92 -6.78 15.02
CA VAL A 99 3.32 -5.58 14.43
C VAL A 99 2.65 -5.95 13.11
N PHE A 100 1.44 -5.46 12.88
CA PHE A 100 0.80 -5.54 11.56
C PHE A 100 1.38 -4.45 10.65
N VAL A 101 2.12 -4.91 9.65
CA VAL A 101 2.89 -4.08 8.73
C VAL A 101 2.13 -3.94 7.43
N ILE A 102 2.10 -2.73 6.90
CA ILE A 102 1.62 -2.43 5.55
C ILE A 102 2.73 -1.69 4.82
N ILE A 103 3.13 -2.18 3.66
CA ILE A 103 4.21 -1.59 2.87
C ILE A 103 3.62 -1.05 1.59
N ALA A 104 3.74 0.25 1.33
CA ALA A 104 3.47 0.84 0.03
C ALA A 104 4.54 0.39 -0.97
N CYS A 105 4.17 -0.46 -1.91
CA CYS A 105 5.12 -1.16 -2.79
C CYS A 105 5.22 -0.54 -4.18
N GLU A 106 4.10 -0.34 -4.87
CA GLU A 106 4.08 0.06 -6.29
C GLU A 106 2.96 1.07 -6.56
N LEU A 107 3.25 2.06 -7.41
CA LEU A 107 2.28 3.07 -7.85
C LEU A 107 1.66 2.68 -9.19
N LEU A 108 0.34 2.69 -9.25
CA LEU A 108 -0.44 2.75 -10.48
C LEU A 108 -1.07 4.14 -10.56
N GLU A 109 -0.47 5.03 -11.35
CA GLU A 109 -0.91 6.43 -11.49
C GLU A 109 -2.34 6.54 -12.00
N LYS A 110 -2.79 5.56 -12.81
CA LYS A 110 -4.13 5.56 -13.37
C LYS A 110 -4.67 4.17 -13.66
N LYS A 111 -5.72 3.79 -12.94
CA LYS A 111 -6.54 2.63 -13.26
C LYS A 111 -7.56 3.00 -14.35
N LYS A 112 -7.53 2.29 -15.49
CA LYS A 112 -8.34 2.63 -16.68
C LYS A 112 -9.68 1.88 -16.78
N SER A 113 -9.79 0.74 -16.12
CA SER A 113 -10.98 -0.13 -16.14
C SER A 113 -11.49 -0.39 -14.73
N GLU A 114 -12.75 -0.79 -14.61
CA GLU A 114 -13.31 -1.25 -13.33
C GLU A 114 -12.61 -2.54 -12.86
N GLY A 115 -12.53 -3.54 -13.73
CA GLY A 115 -11.82 -4.81 -13.47
C GLY A 115 -10.30 -4.73 -13.65
N LEU A 116 -9.56 -5.69 -13.12
CA LEU A 116 -8.09 -5.77 -13.25
C LEU A 116 -7.67 -6.15 -14.68
N THR A 117 -6.82 -5.33 -15.29
CA THR A 117 -6.15 -5.68 -16.56
C THR A 117 -5.02 -6.69 -16.33
N ASN A 118 -4.56 -7.37 -17.40
CA ASN A 118 -3.41 -8.28 -17.29
C ASN A 118 -2.14 -7.59 -16.77
N LYS A 119 -1.93 -6.31 -17.11
CA LYS A 119 -0.80 -5.52 -16.60
C LYS A 119 -0.93 -5.28 -15.10
N GLU A 120 -2.12 -4.90 -14.64
CA GLU A 120 -2.41 -4.70 -13.21
C GLU A 120 -2.24 -6.01 -12.42
N LYS A 121 -2.73 -7.13 -12.95
CA LYS A 121 -2.50 -8.47 -12.37
C LYS A 121 -1.03 -8.84 -12.28
N GLN A 122 -0.23 -8.56 -13.31
CA GLN A 122 1.22 -8.79 -13.30
C GLN A 122 1.91 -7.92 -12.25
N LEU A 123 1.51 -6.66 -12.10
CA LEU A 123 2.04 -5.77 -11.07
C LEU A 123 1.71 -6.30 -9.66
N ILE A 124 0.46 -6.71 -9.41
CA ILE A 124 0.06 -7.30 -8.13
C ILE A 124 0.87 -8.58 -7.83
N ARG A 125 1.04 -9.47 -8.82
CA ARG A 125 1.88 -10.68 -8.66
C ARG A 125 3.34 -10.36 -8.39
N LYS A 126 3.86 -9.28 -8.97
CA LYS A 126 5.23 -8.78 -8.71
C LYS A 126 5.33 -8.34 -7.25
N VAL A 127 4.40 -7.49 -6.80
CA VAL A 127 4.32 -7.03 -5.41
C VAL A 127 4.18 -8.19 -4.46
N ALA A 128 3.39 -9.21 -4.77
CA ALA A 128 3.18 -10.38 -3.91
C ALA A 128 4.45 -11.19 -3.62
N LYS A 129 5.46 -11.11 -4.50
CA LYS A 129 6.74 -11.81 -4.37
C LYS A 129 7.82 -11.01 -3.66
N TYR A 130 7.55 -9.75 -3.31
CA TYR A 130 8.49 -8.95 -2.54
C TYR A 130 8.65 -9.50 -1.14
N ASP A 131 9.88 -9.40 -0.64
CA ASP A 131 10.28 -9.74 0.71
C ASP A 131 11.08 -8.55 1.24
N TYR A 132 10.90 -8.23 2.51
CA TYR A 132 11.32 -6.94 3.07
C TYR A 132 12.17 -7.08 4.34
N GLU A 133 13.14 -6.19 4.45
CA GLU A 133 13.82 -5.79 5.67
C GLU A 133 13.25 -4.42 6.08
N LEU A 134 12.79 -4.31 7.33
CA LEU A 134 12.17 -3.10 7.85
C LEU A 134 13.21 -2.22 8.54
N GLU A 135 13.27 -0.96 8.13
CA GLU A 135 14.08 0.10 8.74
C GLU A 135 13.14 1.09 9.44
N ASP A 136 13.27 1.19 10.77
CA ASP A 136 12.49 2.07 11.64
C ASP A 136 13.18 3.42 11.85
#